data_AF-A0A662DY72-F1
#
_entry.id   AF-A0A662DY72-F1
#
_cell.length_a   1.000
_cell.length_b   1.000
_cell.length_c   1.000
_cell.angle_alpha   90.00
_cell.angle_beta   90.00
_cell.angle_gamma   90.00
#
_symmetry.space_group_name_H-M   'P 1'
#
loop_
_entity.id
_entity.type
_entity.pdbx_description
1 polymer ?
#
loop_
_entity_poly.entity_id
_entity_poly.type
_entity_poly.pdbx_seq_one_letter_code
_entity_poly.pdbx_strand_id
1 'polypeptide(L)'
;MTAGWVAAATRGRSLLKRTVGPEGARSLAEADSWPAARAQLATTIYGTELEANSDRRSARRAAAITTVWQLRVLAGWLPPASGGLARLFVAPMEIGNIEHHVATIVGREPTTPLPLGSLGVAWPAVARATSLEQVRHVLSRSPWGDPGSNDPAVLGFGLRVSWARRLARQVPTTIECAM
;
A
#
# COMPACT_ATOMS: atom_id res chain seq x y z
N MET A 1 23.99 -13.29 5.25
CA MET A 1 23.37 -12.02 4.76
C MET A 1 24.45 -11.16 4.12
N THR A 2 24.17 -10.47 3.01
CA THR A 2 25.15 -9.56 2.38
C THR A 2 25.23 -8.22 3.14
N ALA A 3 26.33 -7.47 2.98
CA ALA A 3 26.49 -6.14 3.60
C ALA A 3 25.36 -5.18 3.25
N GLY A 4 24.86 -5.22 2.01
CA GLY A 4 23.71 -4.42 1.57
C GLY A 4 22.43 -4.73 2.37
N TRP A 5 22.19 -6.01 2.66
CA TRP A 5 21.05 -6.42 3.50
C TRP A 5 21.16 -5.97 4.95
N VAL A 6 22.37 -6.03 5.53
CA VAL A 6 22.61 -5.56 6.92
C VAL A 6 22.39 -4.05 7.03
N ALA A 7 22.87 -3.27 6.04
CA ALA A 7 22.64 -1.84 5.99
C ALA A 7 21.14 -1.50 5.84
N ALA A 8 20.46 -2.16 4.91
CA ALA A 8 19.01 -1.99 4.70
C ALA A 8 18.20 -2.32 5.97
N ALA A 9 18.49 -3.45 6.61
CA ALA A 9 17.81 -3.88 7.83
C ALA A 9 18.06 -2.93 9.01
N THR A 10 19.29 -2.41 9.16
CA THR A 10 19.62 -1.44 10.22
C THR A 10 18.85 -0.13 10.02
N ARG A 11 18.82 0.42 8.80
CA ARG A 11 18.06 1.64 8.50
C ARG A 11 16.55 1.41 8.61
N GLY A 12 16.06 0.24 8.19
CA GLY A 12 14.66 -0.16 8.34
C GLY A 12 14.23 -0.23 9.80
N ARG A 13 15.05 -0.81 10.68
CA ARG A 13 14.81 -0.81 12.14
C ARG A 13 14.72 0.60 12.72
N SER A 14 15.56 1.53 12.27
CA SER A 14 15.45 2.94 12.68
C SER A 14 14.15 3.59 12.20
N LEU A 15 13.64 3.22 11.03
CA LEU A 15 12.36 3.72 10.52
C LEU A 15 11.18 3.16 11.33
N LEU A 16 11.23 1.88 11.74
CA LEU A 16 10.21 1.25 12.59
C LEU A 16 10.06 1.95 13.95
N LYS A 17 11.14 2.49 14.52
CA LYS A 17 11.10 3.27 15.79
C LYS A 17 10.19 4.51 15.72
N ARG A 18 9.86 4.99 14.51
CA ARG A 18 8.98 6.15 14.28
C ARG A 18 7.53 5.74 14.03
N THR A 19 7.25 4.45 13.92
CA THR A 19 5.90 3.92 13.71
C THR A 19 5.19 3.73 15.05
N VAL A 20 3.86 3.76 15.01
CA VAL A 20 3.00 3.68 16.20
C VAL A 20 3.08 2.30 16.90
N GLY A 21 3.48 1.26 16.16
CA GLY A 21 3.58 -0.11 16.68
C GLY A 21 2.22 -0.72 17.05
N PRO A 22 2.20 -1.99 17.51
CA PRO A 22 0.96 -2.68 17.85
C PRO A 22 0.21 -2.07 19.04
N GLU A 23 0.94 -1.60 20.06
CA GLU A 23 0.36 -1.01 21.26
C GLU A 23 -0.31 0.34 20.96
N GLY A 24 0.40 1.24 20.26
CA GLY A 24 -0.20 2.50 19.85
C GLY A 24 -1.36 2.30 18.86
N ALA A 25 -1.31 1.28 18.00
CA ALA A 25 -2.42 0.95 17.11
C ALA A 25 -3.65 0.49 17.90
N ARG A 26 -3.44 -0.26 18.98
CA ARG A 26 -4.50 -0.65 19.92
C ARG A 26 -5.05 0.58 20.66
N SER A 27 -4.18 1.43 21.22
CA SER A 27 -4.59 2.69 21.86
C SER A 27 -5.45 3.56 20.94
N LEU A 28 -5.07 3.69 19.66
CA LEU A 28 -5.87 4.43 18.67
C LEU A 28 -7.23 3.80 18.40
N ALA A 29 -7.31 2.46 18.42
CA ALA A 29 -8.55 1.73 18.20
C ALA A 29 -9.49 1.76 19.41
N GLU A 30 -8.93 1.87 20.62
CA GLU A 30 -9.64 1.93 21.91
C GLU A 30 -10.06 3.35 22.30
N ALA A 31 -9.65 4.38 21.56
CA ALA A 31 -10.00 5.76 21.86
C ALA A 31 -11.53 5.99 21.83
N ASP A 32 -12.04 6.64 22.88
CA ASP A 32 -13.49 6.85 23.12
C ASP A 32 -14.19 7.71 22.06
N SER A 33 -13.42 8.43 21.23
CA SER A 33 -13.98 9.28 20.19
C SER A 33 -13.02 9.47 19.02
N TRP A 34 -13.56 9.82 17.85
CA TRP A 34 -12.72 10.18 16.71
C TRP A 34 -11.79 11.37 16.99
N PRO A 35 -12.23 12.48 17.60
CA PRO A 35 -11.32 13.57 17.97
C PRO A 35 -10.15 13.12 18.86
N ALA A 36 -10.40 12.23 19.83
CA ALA A 36 -9.35 11.69 20.69
C ALA A 36 -8.35 10.83 19.90
N ALA A 37 -8.85 9.90 19.07
CA ALA A 37 -8.01 9.08 18.18
C ALA A 37 -7.20 9.94 17.21
N ARG A 38 -7.80 11.00 16.66
CA ARG A 38 -7.14 11.95 15.76
C ARG A 38 -6.04 12.73 16.46
N ALA A 39 -6.29 13.21 17.68
CA ALA A 39 -5.28 13.91 18.48
C ALA A 39 -4.08 12.99 18.78
N GLN A 40 -4.33 11.72 19.12
CA GLN A 40 -3.28 10.72 19.27
C GLN A 40 -2.54 10.47 17.95
N LEU A 41 -3.23 10.32 16.82
CA LEU A 41 -2.59 10.09 15.52
C LEU A 41 -1.71 11.28 15.10
N ALA A 42 -2.14 12.50 15.42
CA ALA A 42 -1.44 13.74 15.11
C ALA A 42 -0.05 13.84 15.77
N THR A 43 0.18 13.15 16.89
CA THR A 43 1.50 13.12 17.56
C THR A 43 2.48 12.13 16.93
N THR A 44 2.05 11.37 15.93
CA THR A 44 2.81 10.31 15.28
C THR A 44 3.33 10.76 13.92
N ILE A 45 4.16 9.94 13.27
CA ILE A 45 4.60 10.19 11.88
C ILE A 45 3.43 10.23 10.87
N TYR A 46 2.27 9.67 11.21
CA TYR A 46 1.08 9.70 10.36
C TYR A 46 0.29 11.01 10.50
N GLY A 47 0.66 11.86 11.48
CA GLY A 47 0.05 13.15 11.74
C GLY A 47 0.54 14.30 10.85
N THR A 48 1.67 14.13 10.13
CA THR A 48 2.32 15.22 9.38
C THR A 48 1.41 15.88 8.34
N GLU A 49 0.61 15.08 7.64
CA GLU A 49 -0.34 15.54 6.60
C GLU A 49 -1.78 15.57 7.14
N LEU A 50 -1.97 15.44 8.45
CA LEU A 50 -3.28 15.31 9.07
C LEU A 50 -3.84 16.67 9.45
N GLU A 51 -4.84 17.14 8.70
CA GLU A 51 -5.53 18.38 9.03
C GLU A 51 -6.28 18.28 10.36
N ALA A 52 -6.31 19.40 11.09
CA ALA A 52 -6.89 19.49 12.43
C ALA A 52 -8.36 19.05 12.51
N ASN A 53 -9.12 19.18 11.42
CA ASN A 53 -10.53 18.80 11.33
C ASN A 53 -10.81 17.65 10.35
N SER A 54 -9.77 16.89 9.99
CA SER A 54 -9.90 15.74 9.10
C SER A 54 -10.90 14.70 9.62
N ASP A 55 -11.65 14.12 8.68
CA ASP A 55 -12.49 12.96 8.93
C ASP A 55 -11.64 11.66 8.94
N ARG A 56 -12.29 10.53 9.27
CA ARG A 56 -11.62 9.22 9.30
C ARG A 56 -11.06 8.81 7.94
N ARG A 57 -11.70 9.21 6.83
CA ARG A 57 -11.28 8.80 5.48
C ARG A 57 -10.01 9.53 5.08
N SER A 58 -9.96 10.84 5.29
CA SER A 58 -8.79 11.69 5.08
C SER A 58 -7.63 11.28 5.98
N ALA A 59 -7.89 10.92 7.23
CA ALA A 59 -6.85 10.40 8.11
C ALA A 59 -6.25 9.06 7.65
N ARG A 60 -7.09 8.10 7.24
CA ARG A 60 -6.62 6.84 6.64
C ARG A 60 -5.79 7.09 5.39
N ARG A 61 -6.21 8.04 4.56
CA ARG A 61 -5.48 8.45 3.36
C ARG A 61 -4.12 9.05 3.71
N ALA A 62 -4.06 9.99 4.66
CA ALA A 62 -2.80 10.59 5.12
C ALA A 62 -1.84 9.51 5.64
N ALA A 63 -2.33 8.59 6.47
CA ALA A 63 -1.53 7.46 6.96
C ALA A 63 -1.03 6.56 5.82
N ALA A 64 -1.85 6.31 4.80
CA ALA A 64 -1.45 5.54 3.62
C ALA A 64 -0.39 6.28 2.77
N ILE A 65 -0.49 7.61 2.62
CA ILE A 65 0.51 8.44 1.94
C ILE A 65 1.86 8.34 2.67
N THR A 66 1.87 8.51 4.00
CA THR A 66 3.08 8.35 4.82
C THR A 66 3.65 6.94 4.67
N THR A 67 2.81 5.91 4.66
CA THR A 67 3.25 4.51 4.48
C THR A 67 3.90 4.30 3.12
N VAL A 68 3.31 4.84 2.04
CA VAL A 68 3.91 4.78 0.69
C VAL A 68 5.25 5.50 0.65
N TRP A 69 5.38 6.67 1.31
CA TRP A 69 6.65 7.37 1.41
C TRP A 69 7.71 6.53 2.15
N GLN A 70 7.36 5.92 3.28
CA GLN A 70 8.26 5.02 4.02
C GLN A 70 8.71 3.83 3.16
N LEU A 71 7.80 3.21 2.42
CA LEU A 71 8.13 2.10 1.50
C LEU A 71 9.07 2.54 0.36
N ARG A 72 8.92 3.77 -0.15
CA ARG A 72 9.85 4.33 -1.15
C ARG A 72 11.24 4.57 -0.57
N VAL A 73 11.32 5.07 0.66
CA VAL A 73 12.59 5.22 1.39
C VAL A 73 13.26 3.85 1.58
N LEU A 74 12.50 2.84 2.04
CA LEU A 74 12.99 1.47 2.19
C LEU A 74 13.46 0.90 0.85
N ALA A 75 12.71 1.11 -0.23
CA ALA A 75 13.10 0.66 -1.57
C ALA A 75 14.45 1.24 -2.01
N GLY A 76 14.75 2.49 -1.67
CA GLY A 76 16.04 3.13 -1.93
C GLY A 76 17.19 2.61 -1.07
N TRP A 77 16.92 1.84 -0.01
CA TRP A 77 17.93 1.22 0.84
C TRP A 77 18.14 -0.26 0.55
N LEU A 78 17.22 -0.91 -0.15
CA LEU A 78 17.33 -2.32 -0.52
C LEU A 78 18.45 -2.52 -1.57
N PRO A 79 19.09 -3.70 -1.60
CA PRO A 79 19.97 -4.06 -2.70
C PRO A 79 19.28 -3.95 -4.07
N PRO A 80 20.00 -3.61 -5.16
CA PRO A 80 19.40 -3.35 -6.47
C PRO A 80 18.48 -4.46 -7.00
N ALA A 81 18.81 -5.73 -6.73
CA ALA A 81 18.00 -6.89 -7.14
C ALA A 81 16.75 -7.14 -6.27
N SER A 82 16.54 -6.36 -5.21
CA SER A 82 15.51 -6.61 -4.19
C SER A 82 14.34 -5.62 -4.23
N GLY A 83 14.29 -4.72 -5.22
CA GLY A 83 13.19 -3.76 -5.38
C GLY A 83 11.80 -4.40 -5.55
N GLY A 84 11.73 -5.68 -5.93
CA GLY A 84 10.48 -6.46 -5.96
C GLY A 84 9.78 -6.55 -4.61
N LEU A 85 10.52 -6.62 -3.50
CA LEU A 85 9.94 -6.74 -2.16
C LEU A 85 9.16 -5.48 -1.76
N ALA A 86 9.71 -4.29 -2.00
CA ALA A 86 9.00 -3.04 -1.73
C ALA A 86 7.69 -2.92 -2.53
N ARG A 87 7.70 -3.39 -3.79
CA ARG A 87 6.51 -3.46 -4.64
C ARG A 87 5.46 -4.45 -4.12
N LEU A 88 5.87 -5.53 -3.46
CA LEU A 88 4.91 -6.45 -2.83
C LEU A 88 4.21 -5.82 -1.62
N PHE A 89 4.91 -5.00 -0.84
CA PHE A 89 4.31 -4.31 0.30
C PHE A 89 3.45 -3.11 -0.09
N VAL A 90 3.76 -2.43 -1.21
CA VAL A 90 2.91 -1.35 -1.74
C VAL A 90 1.65 -1.88 -2.44
N ALA A 91 1.65 -3.17 -2.82
CA ALA A 91 0.64 -3.75 -3.70
C ALA A 91 -0.81 -3.48 -3.24
N PRO A 92 -1.17 -3.57 -1.94
CA PRO A 92 -2.52 -3.21 -1.49
C PRO A 92 -2.93 -1.76 -1.80
N MET A 93 -2.00 -0.80 -1.72
CA MET A 93 -2.26 0.59 -2.10
C MET A 93 -2.47 0.74 -3.61
N GLU A 94 -1.73 -0.03 -4.41
CA GLU A 94 -1.95 -0.09 -5.86
C GLU A 94 -3.31 -0.69 -6.22
N ILE A 95 -3.71 -1.78 -5.55
CA ILE A 95 -5.07 -2.36 -5.68
C ILE A 95 -6.11 -1.27 -5.37
N GLY A 96 -5.93 -0.55 -4.26
CA GLY A 96 -6.83 0.55 -3.89
C GLY A 96 -6.94 1.61 -5.00
N ASN A 97 -5.83 2.06 -5.58
CA ASN A 97 -5.87 3.01 -6.70
C ASN A 97 -6.63 2.44 -7.92
N ILE A 98 -6.38 1.18 -8.28
CA ILE A 98 -7.04 0.51 -9.40
C ILE A 98 -8.55 0.38 -9.16
N GLU A 99 -8.96 -0.03 -7.96
CA GLU A 99 -10.37 -0.17 -7.58
C GLU A 99 -11.11 1.15 -7.61
N HIS A 100 -10.51 2.23 -7.11
CA HIS A 100 -11.11 3.56 -7.21
C HIS A 100 -11.21 4.02 -8.67
N HIS A 101 -10.21 3.74 -9.50
CA HIS A 101 -10.26 4.08 -10.93
C HIS A 101 -11.34 3.31 -11.68
N VAL A 102 -11.45 2.00 -11.41
CA VAL A 102 -12.53 1.15 -11.93
C VAL A 102 -13.90 1.68 -11.49
N ALA A 103 -14.03 2.09 -10.23
CA ALA A 103 -15.26 2.72 -9.72
C ALA A 103 -15.59 4.01 -10.48
N THR A 104 -14.60 4.84 -10.80
CA THR A 104 -14.77 6.05 -11.61
C THR A 104 -15.27 5.73 -13.02
N ILE A 105 -14.70 4.70 -13.67
CA ILE A 105 -15.14 4.27 -15.02
C ILE A 105 -16.62 3.86 -15.02
N VAL A 106 -17.12 3.28 -13.93
CA VAL A 106 -18.54 2.91 -13.78
C VAL A 106 -19.41 4.04 -13.20
N GLY A 107 -18.91 5.28 -13.19
CA GLY A 107 -19.69 6.48 -12.85
C GLY A 107 -19.69 6.87 -11.36
N ARG A 108 -18.78 6.33 -10.55
CA ARG A 108 -18.57 6.83 -9.17
C ARG A 108 -17.70 8.09 -9.17
N GLU A 109 -17.83 8.87 -8.10
CA GLU A 109 -17.02 10.08 -7.92
C GLU A 109 -15.52 9.74 -7.87
N PRO A 110 -14.69 10.43 -8.68
CA PRO A 110 -13.25 10.24 -8.66
C PRO A 110 -12.67 10.46 -7.27
N THR A 111 -11.73 9.60 -6.89
CA THR A 111 -10.91 9.80 -5.69
C THR A 111 -9.46 10.02 -6.11
N THR A 112 -8.79 11.00 -5.50
CA THR A 112 -7.37 11.23 -5.76
C THR A 112 -6.57 9.95 -5.49
N PRO A 113 -5.74 9.47 -6.40
CA PRO A 113 -4.94 8.26 -6.19
C PRO A 113 -3.83 8.47 -5.16
N LEU A 114 -3.36 7.41 -4.52
CA LEU A 114 -2.16 7.44 -3.68
C LEU A 114 -0.90 7.60 -4.56
N PRO A 115 0.09 8.42 -4.16
CA PRO A 115 1.27 8.73 -4.97
C PRO A 115 2.34 7.64 -4.88
N LEU A 116 2.11 6.50 -5.55
CA LEU A 116 3.00 5.32 -5.50
C LEU A 116 4.40 5.56 -6.06
N GLY A 117 4.56 6.55 -6.97
CA GLY A 117 5.81 6.79 -7.69
C GLY A 117 6.26 5.54 -8.47
N SER A 118 7.56 5.24 -8.46
CA SER A 118 8.16 4.09 -9.15
C SER A 118 7.78 2.71 -8.57
N LEU A 119 7.04 2.68 -7.45
CA LEU A 119 6.56 1.43 -6.86
C LEU A 119 5.26 0.93 -7.52
N GLY A 120 4.49 1.80 -8.18
CA GLY A 120 3.30 1.40 -8.94
C GLY A 120 3.69 0.76 -10.27
N VAL A 121 3.42 -0.53 -10.44
CA VAL A 121 3.87 -1.30 -11.61
C VAL A 121 2.89 -1.28 -12.78
N ALA A 122 1.59 -1.21 -12.50
CA ALA A 122 0.54 -1.12 -13.50
C ALA A 122 -0.21 0.22 -13.42
N TRP A 123 -0.21 0.85 -12.24
CA TRP A 123 -0.98 2.06 -11.97
C TRP A 123 -0.82 3.16 -13.02
N PRO A 124 0.39 3.55 -13.48
CA PRO A 124 0.52 4.61 -14.49
C PRO A 124 -0.23 4.31 -15.79
N ALA A 125 -0.28 3.05 -16.21
CA ALA A 125 -1.00 2.64 -17.41
C ALA A 125 -2.50 2.49 -17.15
N VAL A 126 -2.89 1.93 -16.00
CA VAL A 126 -4.30 1.79 -15.61
C VAL A 126 -4.98 3.15 -15.46
N ALA A 127 -4.30 4.14 -14.87
CA ALA A 127 -4.83 5.49 -14.69
C ALA A 127 -5.20 6.19 -16.01
N ARG A 128 -4.66 5.74 -17.14
CA ARG A 128 -4.99 6.25 -18.49
C ARG A 128 -6.07 5.44 -19.20
N ALA A 129 -6.46 4.28 -18.67
CA ALA A 129 -7.51 3.46 -19.24
C ALA A 129 -8.88 4.14 -19.02
N THR A 130 -9.71 4.14 -20.05
CA THR A 130 -11.05 4.75 -20.03
C THR A 130 -12.17 3.72 -20.02
N SER A 131 -11.85 2.42 -20.10
CA SER A 131 -12.82 1.32 -20.05
C SER A 131 -12.30 0.14 -19.23
N LEU A 132 -13.22 -0.70 -18.74
CA LEU A 132 -12.86 -1.91 -17.96
C LEU A 132 -12.08 -2.93 -18.79
N GLU A 133 -12.34 -3.00 -20.10
CA GLU A 133 -11.58 -3.82 -21.03
C GLU A 133 -10.13 -3.35 -21.15
N GLN A 134 -9.90 -2.04 -21.27
CA GLN A 134 -8.54 -1.48 -21.29
C GLN A 134 -7.83 -1.72 -19.95
N VAL A 135 -8.53 -1.60 -18.81
CA VAL A 135 -7.97 -1.93 -17.50
C VAL A 135 -7.52 -3.39 -17.47
N ARG A 136 -8.38 -4.34 -17.85
CA ARG A 136 -8.02 -5.76 -17.91
C ARG A 136 -6.85 -6.01 -18.85
N HIS A 137 -6.84 -5.39 -20.03
CA HIS A 137 -5.75 -5.51 -21.00
C HIS A 137 -4.42 -5.07 -20.39
N VAL A 138 -4.37 -3.91 -19.75
CA VAL A 138 -3.18 -3.40 -19.06
C VAL A 138 -2.74 -4.35 -17.94
N LEU A 139 -3.68 -4.84 -17.12
CA LEU A 139 -3.38 -5.76 -16.02
C LEU A 139 -2.77 -7.07 -16.53
N SER A 140 -3.34 -7.65 -17.60
CA SER A 140 -2.87 -8.90 -18.22
C SER A 140 -1.42 -8.86 -18.68
N ARG A 141 -0.92 -7.67 -19.06
CA ARG A 141 0.46 -7.43 -19.51
C ARG A 141 1.41 -6.96 -18.40
N SER A 142 0.92 -6.89 -17.17
CA SER A 142 1.66 -6.43 -16.01
C SER A 142 1.97 -7.59 -15.05
N PRO A 143 2.79 -7.38 -14.01
CA PRO A 143 3.01 -8.37 -12.95
C PRO A 143 1.75 -8.78 -12.17
N TRP A 144 0.60 -8.14 -12.40
CA TRP A 144 -0.69 -8.55 -11.84
C TRP A 144 -1.30 -9.74 -12.58
N GLY A 145 -1.02 -9.90 -13.88
CA GLY A 145 -1.63 -10.94 -14.73
C GLY A 145 -3.08 -10.65 -15.10
N ASP A 146 -3.72 -11.58 -15.81
CA ASP A 146 -5.12 -11.44 -16.21
C ASP A 146 -6.05 -11.74 -15.01
N PRO A 147 -6.90 -10.78 -14.58
CA PRO A 147 -7.91 -11.01 -13.55
C PRO A 147 -9.08 -11.91 -14.00
N GLY A 148 -9.22 -12.17 -15.31
CA GLY A 148 -10.15 -13.15 -15.88
C GLY A 148 -11.51 -12.60 -16.35
N SER A 149 -11.91 -11.40 -15.90
CA SER A 149 -13.14 -10.73 -16.31
C SER A 149 -12.99 -9.22 -16.31
N ASN A 150 -13.88 -8.52 -17.03
CA ASN A 150 -14.03 -7.07 -16.99
C ASN A 150 -14.98 -6.63 -15.85
N ASP A 151 -15.61 -7.56 -15.13
CA ASP A 151 -16.46 -7.25 -13.99
C ASP A 151 -15.63 -6.61 -12.84
N PRO A 152 -16.06 -5.45 -12.29
CA PRO A 152 -15.33 -4.75 -11.23
C PRO A 152 -15.02 -5.59 -9.99
N ALA A 153 -15.95 -6.45 -9.55
CA ALA A 153 -15.75 -7.27 -8.36
C ALA A 153 -14.74 -8.38 -8.63
N VAL A 154 -14.85 -9.04 -9.80
CA VAL A 154 -13.89 -10.07 -10.23
C VAL A 154 -12.49 -9.46 -10.44
N LEU A 155 -12.40 -8.24 -10.99
CA LEU A 155 -11.15 -7.48 -11.10
C LEU A 155 -10.46 -7.31 -9.75
N GLY A 156 -11.18 -6.75 -8.76
CA GLY A 156 -10.66 -6.54 -7.41
C GLY A 156 -10.25 -7.85 -6.72
N PHE A 157 -11.03 -8.92 -6.89
CA PHE A 157 -10.71 -10.23 -6.34
C PHE A 157 -9.44 -10.84 -6.99
N GLY A 158 -9.35 -10.80 -8.32
CA GLY A 158 -8.19 -11.31 -9.07
C GLY A 158 -6.88 -10.63 -8.68
N LEU A 159 -6.92 -9.30 -8.45
CA LEU A 159 -5.77 -8.56 -7.93
C LEU A 159 -5.33 -9.06 -6.54
N ARG A 160 -6.26 -9.24 -5.60
CA ARG A 160 -5.93 -9.75 -4.25
C ARG A 160 -5.36 -11.16 -4.30
N VAL A 161 -5.91 -12.05 -5.13
CA VAL A 161 -5.38 -13.40 -5.34
C VAL A 161 -3.97 -13.36 -5.95
N SER A 162 -3.74 -12.51 -6.95
CA SER A 162 -2.43 -12.32 -7.56
C SER A 162 -1.40 -11.81 -6.55
N TRP A 163 -1.78 -10.84 -5.72
CA TRP A 163 -0.94 -10.37 -4.62
C TRP A 163 -0.63 -11.47 -3.60
N ALA A 164 -1.64 -12.18 -3.10
CA ALA A 164 -1.45 -13.27 -2.13
C ALA A 164 -0.51 -14.37 -2.67
N ARG A 165 -0.66 -14.76 -3.94
CA ARG A 165 0.22 -15.72 -4.60
C ARG A 165 1.66 -15.22 -4.71
N ARG A 166 1.87 -13.94 -5.03
CA ARG A 166 3.22 -13.35 -5.08
C ARG A 166 3.83 -13.25 -3.69
N LEU A 167 3.05 -12.90 -2.68
CA LEU A 167 3.48 -12.84 -1.29
C LEU A 167 3.94 -14.23 -0.81
N ALA A 168 3.13 -15.28 -1.04
CA ALA A 168 3.45 -16.65 -0.66
C ALA A 168 4.73 -17.20 -1.32
N ARG A 169 5.10 -16.69 -2.51
CA ARG A 169 6.35 -17.07 -3.19
C ARG A 169 7.59 -16.33 -2.70
N GLN A 170 7.44 -15.13 -2.16
CA GLN A 170 8.56 -14.25 -1.82
C GLN A 170 8.82 -14.11 -0.32
N VAL A 171 7.80 -14.34 0.51
CA VAL A 171 7.98 -14.43 1.95
C VAL A 171 8.32 -15.88 2.23
N PRO A 172 9.55 -16.20 2.72
CA PRO A 172 9.81 -17.52 3.27
C PRO A 172 8.70 -17.82 4.27
N THR A 173 8.18 -19.04 4.29
CA THR A 173 7.20 -19.45 5.30
C THR A 173 7.87 -19.32 6.66
N THR A 174 7.74 -18.16 7.32
CA THR A 174 8.32 -17.92 8.63
C THR A 174 7.47 -18.68 9.64
N ILE A 175 7.64 -20.00 9.69
CA ILE A 175 7.16 -20.85 10.77
C ILE A 175 8.12 -20.78 11.98
N GLU A 176 9.24 -20.05 11.87
CA GLU A 176 10.14 -19.75 13.00
C GLU A 176 10.12 -18.26 13.38
N CYS A 177 8.99 -17.79 13.92
CA CYS A 177 8.94 -16.58 14.76
C CYS A 177 8.03 -16.80 15.99
N ALA A 178 7.82 -18.06 16.36
CA ALA A 178 7.12 -18.47 17.57
C ALA A 178 7.73 -19.77 18.11
N MET A 179 9.04 -19.74 18.36
CA MET A 179 9.77 -20.49 19.39
C MET A 179 10.90 -19.60 19.89
#